data_AF-A0A7K2XGN9-F1
#
_entry.id   AF-A0A7K2XGN9-F1
#
_cell.length_a   1.000
_cell.length_b   1.000
_cell.length_c   1.000
_cell.angle_alpha   90.00
_cell.angle_beta   90.00
_cell.angle_gamma   90.00
#
_symmetry.space_group_name_H-M   'P 1'
#
loop_
_entity.id
_entity.type
_entity.pdbx_description
1 polymer ?
#
loop_
_entity_poly.entity_id
_entity_poly.type
_entity_poly.pdbx_seq_one_letter_code
_entity_poly.pdbx_strand_id
1 'polypeptide(L)' 'MRAALRVARARDVPVADVPLLAVAEEAGISRSTLMRRLGGSRRALDEAVRAAGVDPGGQKPVR' A
#
# COMPACT_ATOMS: atom_id res chain seq x y z
N MET A 1 -4.95 -2.06 3.55
CA MET A 1 -4.06 -3.24 3.56
C MET A 1 -4.47 -4.30 2.54
N ARG A 2 -5.59 -5.03 2.72
CA ARG A 2 -5.97 -6.16 1.83
C ARG A 2 -5.98 -5.81 0.33
N ALA A 3 -6.56 -4.66 -0.03
CA ALA A 3 -6.52 -4.14 -1.40
C ALA A 3 -5.08 -3.96 -1.92
N ALA A 4 -4.20 -3.35 -1.15
CA ALA A 4 -2.80 -3.15 -1.53
C ALA A 4 -2.06 -4.48 -1.76
N LEU A 5 -2.31 -5.49 -0.92
CA LEU A 5 -1.73 -6.83 -1.09
C LEU A 5 -2.23 -7.53 -2.36
N ARG A 6 -3.51 -7.37 -2.70
CA ARG A 6 -4.08 -7.94 -3.94
C ARG A 6 -3.49 -7.28 -5.18
N VAL A 7 -3.40 -5.95 -5.20
CA VAL A 7 -2.77 -5.24 -6.34
C VAL A 7 -1.29 -5.59 -6.46
N ALA A 8 -0.56 -5.64 -5.35
CA ALA A 8 0.85 -6.06 -5.33
C ALA A 8 1.03 -7.44 -5.96
N ARG A 9 0.24 -8.42 -5.52
CA ARG A 9 0.25 -9.78 -6.06
C ARG A 9 -0.14 -9.84 -7.54
N ALA A 10 -1.16 -9.09 -7.95
CA ALA A 10 -1.62 -9.07 -9.34
C ALA A 10 -0.61 -8.45 -10.30
N ARG A 11 0.27 -7.57 -9.81
CA ARG A 11 1.31 -6.88 -10.58
C ARG A 11 2.70 -7.49 -10.43
N ASP A 12 2.85 -8.50 -9.56
CA ASP A 12 4.12 -9.09 -9.17
C ASP A 12 5.17 -8.04 -8.72
N VAL A 13 4.73 -7.09 -7.89
CA VAL A 13 5.58 -6.02 -7.33
C VAL A 13 5.44 -5.93 -5.82
N PRO A 14 6.45 -5.38 -5.12
CA PRO A 14 6.33 -5.04 -3.71
C PRO A 14 5.14 -4.10 -3.43
N VAL A 15 4.57 -4.20 -2.22
CA VAL A 15 3.46 -3.33 -1.82
C VAL A 15 3.86 -1.86 -1.87
N ALA A 16 5.09 -1.53 -1.48
CA ALA A 16 5.64 -0.18 -1.53
C ALA A 16 5.63 0.43 -2.94
N ASP A 17 5.75 -0.40 -3.98
CA ASP A 17 5.74 0.03 -5.37
C ASP A 17 4.32 0.13 -5.97
N VAL A 18 3.29 -0.24 -5.19
CA VAL A 18 1.89 -0.10 -5.62
C VAL A 18 1.42 1.36 -5.50
N PRO A 19 0.96 1.99 -6.59
CA PRO A 19 0.39 3.33 -6.54
C PRO A 19 -0.85 3.41 -5.66
N LEU A 20 -0.96 4.46 -4.83
CA LEU A 20 -2.11 4.69 -3.95
C LEU A 20 -3.45 4.76 -4.70
N LEU A 21 -3.43 5.21 -5.97
CA LEU A 21 -4.61 5.23 -6.82
C LEU A 21 -5.12 3.81 -7.09
N ALA A 22 -4.23 2.89 -7.49
CA ALA A 22 -4.58 1.49 -7.73
C ALA A 22 -5.10 0.79 -6.47
N VAL A 23 -4.55 1.13 -5.29
CA VAL A 23 -5.10 0.64 -4.00
C VAL A 23 -6.51 1.14 -3.76
N ALA A 24 -6.81 2.39 -4.11
CA ALA A 24 -8.11 3.00 -3.91
C ALA A 24 -9.16 2.39 -4.85
N GLU A 25 -8.80 2.20 -6.12
CA GLU A 25 -9.61 1.51 -7.14
C GLU A 25 -9.96 0.08 -6.70
N GLU A 26 -8.96 -0.71 -6.30
CA GLU A 26 -9.15 -2.07 -5.77
C GLU A 26 -9.99 -2.09 -4.48
N ALA A 27 -9.98 -1.01 -3.71
CA ALA A 27 -10.80 -0.86 -2.50
C ALA A 27 -12.20 -0.28 -2.77
N GLY A 28 -12.54 0.06 -4.01
CA GLY A 28 -13.83 0.65 -4.38
C GLY A 28 -14.09 2.02 -3.76
N ILE A 29 -13.04 2.79 -3.45
CA ILE A 29 -13.14 4.11 -2.81
C ILE A 29 -12.28 5.15 -3.52
N SER A 30 -12.59 6.43 -3.32
CA SER A 30 -11.73 7.50 -3.83
C SER A 30 -10.38 7.55 -3.13
N ARG A 31 -9.36 8.05 -3.84
CA ARG A 31 -8.01 8.29 -3.29
C ARG A 31 -8.06 9.18 -2.03
N SER A 32 -8.89 10.22 -2.01
CA SER A 32 -9.03 11.10 -0.85
C SER A 32 -9.63 10.38 0.36
N THR A 33 -10.60 9.49 0.15
CA THR A 33 -11.14 8.64 1.22
C THR A 33 -10.09 7.66 1.73
N LEU A 34 -9.28 7.06 0.84
CA LEU A 34 -8.17 6.21 1.24
C LEU A 34 -7.15 6.97 2.10
N MET A 35 -6.74 8.17 1.68
CA MET A 35 -5.79 9.00 2.44
C MET A 35 -6.33 9.35 3.83
N ARG A 36 -7.60 9.74 3.96
CA ARG A 36 -8.20 9.99 5.27
C ARG A 36 -8.15 8.77 6.19
N ARG A 37 -8.40 7.56 5.66
CA ARG A 37 -8.31 6.30 6.44
C ARG A 37 -6.88 5.96 6.83
N LEU A 38 -5.89 6.37 6.04
CA LEU A 38 -4.47 6.17 6.30
C LEU A 38 -3.83 7.31 7.13
N GLY A 39 -4.63 8.21 7.71
CA GLY A 39 -4.07 9.35 8.47
C GLY A 39 -3.24 10.31 7.61
N GLY A 40 -3.52 10.36 6.30
CA GLY A 40 -2.87 11.26 5.35
C GLY A 40 -1.55 10.78 4.77
N SER A 41 -1.03 9.61 5.17
CA SER A 41 0.29 9.15 4.75
C SER A 41 0.31 7.73 4.19
N ARG A 42 1.14 7.53 3.16
CA ARG A 42 1.49 6.19 2.65
C ARG A 42 2.12 5.32 3.74
N ARG A 43 2.91 5.94 4.63
CA ARG A 43 3.64 5.24 5.68
C ARG A 43 2.72 4.41 6.58
N ALA A 44 1.51 4.89 6.88
CA ALA A 44 0.53 4.16 7.67
C ALA A 44 0.06 2.86 6.99
N LEU A 45 0.03 2.83 5.65
CA LEU A 45 -0.25 1.60 4.91
C LEU A 45 0.90 0.60 5.05
N ASP A 46 2.14 1.06 4.91
CA ASP A 46 3.33 0.20 5.00
C ASP A 46 3.52 -0.33 6.44
N GLU A 47 3.24 0.48 7.46
CA GLU A 47 3.19 0.06 8.86
C GLU A 47 2.11 -0.99 9.11
N ALA A 48 0.90 -0.82 8.56
CA ALA A 48 -0.16 -1.82 8.68
C ALA A 48 0.23 -3.16 8.01
N VAL A 49 0.98 -3.11 6.91
CA VAL A 49 1.51 -4.30 6.22
C VAL A 49 2.58 -4.99 7.09
N ARG A 50 3.52 -4.22 7.67
CA ARG A 50 4.53 -4.75 8.61
C ARG A 50 3.89 -5.34 9.87
N ALA A 51 2.88 -4.69 10.43
CA ALA A 51 2.16 -5.17 11.60
C ALA A 51 1.43 -6.50 11.34
N ALA A 52 1.09 -6.79 10.07
CA ALA A 52 0.56 -8.08 9.64
C ALA A 52 1.65 -9.12 9.33
N GLY A 53 2.92 -8.84 9.65
CA GLY A 53 4.06 -9.74 9.42
C GLY A 53 4.53 -9.80 7.97
N VAL A 54 4.06 -8.90 7.10
CA VAL A 54 4.45 -8.85 5.69
C VAL A 54 5.45 -7.71 5.49
N ASP A 55 6.54 -7.96 4.77
CA ASP A 55 7.43 -6.89 4.33
C ASP A 55 6.78 -6.14 3.15
N PRO A 56 6.48 -4.82 3.28
CA PRO A 56 5.97 -4.04 2.16
C PRO A 56 7.00 -3.89 1.02
N GLY A 57 8.28 -4.19 1.27
CA GLY A 57 9.39 -3.97 0.35
C GLY A 57 9.67 -2.48 0.12
N GLY A 58 10.36 -2.14 -0.98
CA GLY A 58 10.62 -0.74 -1.36
C GLY A 58 11.77 -0.05 -0.64
N GLN A 59 12.49 -0.72 0.27
CA GLN A 59 13.84 -0.28 0.61
C GLN A 59 14.77 -0.67 -0.53
N LYS A 60 14.90 0.18 -1.57
CA LYS A 60 16.17 0.22 -2.29
C LYS A 60 17.19 0.77 -1.28
N PRO A 61 18.24 0.01 -0.91
CA PRO A 61 19.27 0.55 -0.03
C PRO A 61 19.87 1.74 -0.76
N VAL A 62 19.73 2.92 -0.18
CA VAL A 62 20.51 4.09 -0.59
C VAL A 62 21.96 3.78 -0.20
N ARG A 63 22.85 3.78 -1.20
CA ARG A 63 24.29 3.86 -0.97
C ARG A 63 24.66 5.28 -0.57
#